data_AF-A0A6N4SUZ4-F1
#
_entry.id   AF-A0A6N4SUZ4-F1
#
_cell.length_a   1.000
_cell.length_b   1.000
_cell.length_c   1.000
_cell.angle_alpha   90.00
_cell.angle_beta   90.00
_cell.angle_gamma   90.00
#
_symmetry.space_group_name_H-M   'P 1'
#
loop_
_entity.id
_entity.type
_entity.pdbx_description
1 polymer ?
#
loop_
_entity_poly.entity_id
_entity_poly.type
_entity_poly.pdbx_seq_one_letter_code
_entity_poly.pdbx_strand_id
1 'polypeptide(L)'
;MNVMFLNKLIFICGILHLALGIGSSIIPKVLDWKTELTKVQPLIRQMFWTYAAYILVINICFGLVSIFGTEELLNHSFLASCLTLFISLYWLTRIGIQFFYFDKTHAPKGLIFTLGEIALVGLFFLFTILYFLAFLYNNSWI
;
A
#
# COMPACT_ATOMS: atom_id res chain seq x y z
N MET A 1 13.50 -17.28 -12.07
CA MET A 1 12.67 -16.21 -12.69
C MET A 1 13.58 -15.20 -13.41
N ASN A 2 13.15 -14.50 -14.47
CA ASN A 2 14.01 -13.52 -15.15
C ASN A 2 14.15 -12.23 -14.31
N VAL A 3 15.38 -11.92 -13.88
CA VAL A 3 15.70 -10.77 -13.02
C VAL A 3 15.33 -9.43 -13.66
N MET A 4 15.55 -9.27 -14.96
CA MET A 4 15.14 -8.06 -15.68
C MET A 4 13.62 -7.86 -15.67
N PHE A 5 12.86 -8.97 -15.69
CA PHE A 5 11.40 -8.89 -15.62
C PHE A 5 10.94 -8.48 -14.22
N LEU A 6 11.51 -9.07 -13.18
CA LEU A 6 11.16 -8.75 -11.79
C LEU A 6 11.55 -7.30 -11.42
N ASN A 7 12.72 -6.83 -11.87
CA ASN A 7 13.12 -5.43 -11.73
C ASN A 7 12.07 -4.47 -12.32
N LYS A 8 11.60 -4.72 -13.55
CA LYS A 8 10.56 -3.89 -14.17
C LYS A 8 9.27 -3.89 -13.37
N LEU A 9 8.86 -5.05 -12.83
CA LEU A 9 7.65 -5.16 -12.01
C LEU A 9 7.76 -4.37 -10.71
N ILE A 10 8.89 -4.47 -10.00
CA ILE A 10 9.13 -3.71 -8.76
C ILE A 10 9.20 -2.21 -9.03
N PHE A 11 9.85 -1.80 -10.12
CA PHE A 11 9.85 -0.40 -10.55
C PHE A 11 8.43 0.13 -10.83
N ILE A 12 7.60 -0.64 -11.55
CA ILE A 12 6.20 -0.30 -11.79
C ILE A 12 5.42 -0.24 -10.47
N CYS A 13 5.65 -1.17 -9.55
CA CYS A 13 5.07 -1.11 -8.20
C CYS A 13 5.45 0.18 -7.49
N GLY A 14 6.68 0.65 -7.67
CA GLY A 14 7.16 1.92 -7.11
C GLY A 14 6.34 3.12 -7.61
N ILE A 15 6.10 3.18 -8.92
CA ILE A 15 5.23 4.22 -9.52
C ILE A 15 3.80 4.12 -8.99
N LEU A 16 3.26 2.90 -8.92
CA LEU A 16 1.90 2.67 -8.43
C LEU A 16 1.73 3.03 -6.95
N HIS A 17 2.75 2.85 -6.11
CA HIS A 17 2.75 3.32 -4.72
C HIS A 17 2.66 4.85 -4.63
N LEU A 18 3.40 5.58 -5.48
CA LEU A 18 3.29 7.04 -5.54
C LEU A 18 1.91 7.47 -6.02
N ALA A 19 1.36 6.82 -7.05
CA ALA A 19 0.00 7.07 -7.51
C ALA A 19 -1.04 6.78 -6.40
N LEU A 20 -0.85 5.70 -5.64
CA LEU A 20 -1.68 5.38 -4.48
C LEU A 20 -1.61 6.47 -3.41
N GLY A 21 -0.40 6.97 -3.10
CA GLY A 21 -0.22 8.07 -2.14
C GLY A 21 -0.96 9.34 -2.58
N ILE A 22 -0.83 9.73 -3.85
CA ILE A 22 -1.55 10.87 -4.42
C ILE A 22 -3.07 10.65 -4.34
N GLY A 23 -3.56 9.49 -4.77
CA GLY A 23 -4.98 9.14 -4.66
C GLY A 23 -5.49 9.17 -3.23
N SER A 24 -4.69 8.70 -2.27
CA SER A 24 -5.02 8.68 -0.84
C SER A 24 -5.15 10.09 -0.26
N SER A 25 -4.40 11.08 -0.78
CA SER A 25 -4.49 12.48 -0.33
C SER A 25 -5.84 13.16 -0.68
N ILE A 26 -6.59 12.57 -1.62
CA ILE A 26 -7.89 13.08 -2.06
C ILE A 26 -9.01 12.56 -1.15
N ILE A 27 -8.84 11.38 -0.55
CA ILE A 27 -9.85 10.71 0.30
C ILE A 27 -10.39 11.61 1.42
N PRO A 28 -9.56 12.36 2.18
CA PRO A 28 -10.08 13.21 3.26
C PRO A 28 -11.08 14.27 2.80
N LYS A 29 -10.96 14.75 1.55
CA LYS A 29 -11.89 15.71 0.96
C LYS A 29 -13.17 15.02 0.50
N VAL A 30 -13.03 13.86 -0.16
CA VAL A 30 -14.16 13.09 -0.72
C VAL A 30 -15.09 12.56 0.37
N LEU A 31 -14.54 12.15 1.51
CA LEU A 31 -15.30 11.63 2.65
C LEU A 31 -15.60 12.69 3.72
N ASP A 32 -15.36 13.96 3.43
CA ASP A 32 -15.53 15.10 4.34
C ASP A 32 -15.03 14.85 5.77
N TRP A 33 -13.78 14.39 5.88
CA TRP A 33 -13.16 14.07 7.17
C TRP A 33 -13.15 15.26 8.12
N LYS A 34 -13.12 16.49 7.61
CA LYS A 34 -13.18 17.69 8.45
C LYS A 34 -14.48 17.74 9.25
N THR A 35 -15.62 17.52 8.59
CA THR A 35 -16.92 17.49 9.27
C THR A 35 -17.07 16.23 10.13
N GLU A 36 -16.77 15.05 9.59
CA GLU A 36 -17.00 13.78 10.28
C GLU A 36 -16.14 13.63 11.54
N LEU A 37 -14.87 14.03 11.50
CA LEU A 37 -13.98 13.95 12.65
C LEU A 37 -14.27 15.01 13.73
N THR A 38 -15.17 15.99 13.50
CA THR A 38 -15.61 16.89 14.58
C THR A 38 -16.48 16.18 15.62
N LYS A 39 -17.08 15.04 15.26
CA LYS A 39 -17.96 14.24 16.13
C LYS A 39 -17.21 13.45 17.20
N VAL A 40 -15.88 13.36 17.10
CA VAL A 40 -15.02 12.63 18.04
C VAL A 40 -14.23 13.60 18.93
N GLN A 41 -13.73 13.08 20.06
CA GLN A 41 -12.89 13.87 20.97
C GLN A 41 -11.64 14.42 20.24
N PRO A 42 -11.17 15.64 20.57
CA PRO A 42 -10.04 16.28 19.88
C PRO A 42 -8.78 15.41 19.82
N LEU A 43 -8.47 14.69 20.89
CA LEU A 43 -7.31 13.80 20.95
C LEU A 43 -7.42 12.63 19.96
N ILE A 44 -8.60 11.99 19.88
CA ILE A 44 -8.86 10.90 18.93
C ILE A 44 -8.73 11.40 17.49
N ARG A 45 -9.27 12.59 17.19
CA ARG A 45 -9.12 13.23 15.88
C ARG A 45 -7.66 13.46 15.52
N GLN A 46 -6.86 13.97 16.45
CA GLN A 46 -5.44 14.21 16.22
C GLN A 46 -4.70 12.90 15.92
N MET A 47 -4.92 11.86 16.73
CA MET A 47 -4.32 10.54 16.49
C MET A 47 -4.70 9.96 15.12
N PHE A 48 -5.97 10.09 14.72
CA PHE A 48 -6.42 9.63 13.41
C PHE A 48 -5.66 10.33 12.26
N TRP A 49 -5.49 11.65 12.34
CA TRP A 49 -4.68 12.39 11.35
C TRP A 49 -3.21 12.00 11.37
N THR A 50 -2.62 11.77 12.55
CA THR A 50 -1.24 11.29 12.69
C THR A 50 -1.06 9.93 12.02
N TYR A 51 -1.97 8.98 12.25
CA TYR A 51 -1.90 7.66 11.63
C TYR A 51 -2.12 7.72 10.12
N ALA A 52 -3.05 8.54 9.65
CA ALA A 52 -3.24 8.77 8.22
C ALA A 52 -1.97 9.34 7.56
N ALA A 53 -1.28 10.28 8.22
CA ALA A 53 -0.02 10.83 7.73
C ALA A 53 1.10 9.78 7.71
N TYR A 54 1.24 8.96 8.76
CA TYR A 54 2.23 7.87 8.79
C TYR A 54 2.00 6.85 7.68
N ILE A 55 0.74 6.47 7.43
CA ILE A 55 0.37 5.55 6.35
C ILE A 55 0.68 6.17 4.97
N LEU A 56 0.41 7.45 4.78
CA LEU A 56 0.74 8.13 3.54
C LEU A 56 2.25 8.15 3.29
N VAL A 57 3.03 8.53 4.31
CA VAL A 57 4.49 8.61 4.23
C VAL A 57 5.10 7.25 3.94
N ILE A 58 4.70 6.20 4.66
CA ILE A 58 5.28 4.86 4.45
C ILE A 58 4.99 4.33 3.03
N ASN A 59 3.80 4.58 2.49
CA ASN A 59 3.46 4.20 1.11
C ASN A 59 4.34 4.93 0.09
N ILE A 60 4.61 6.23 0.31
CA ILE A 60 5.53 7.00 -0.52
C ILE A 60 6.95 6.44 -0.41
N CYS A 61 7.42 6.13 0.81
CA CYS A 61 8.73 5.52 1.02
C CYS A 61 8.87 4.17 0.29
N PHE A 62 7.87 3.29 0.34
CA PHE A 62 7.87 2.05 -0.45
C PHE A 62 7.96 2.32 -1.94
N GLY A 63 7.24 3.33 -2.42
CA GLY A 63 7.34 3.81 -3.80
C GLY A 63 8.76 4.22 -4.19
N LEU A 64 9.37 5.10 -3.40
CA LEU A 64 10.71 5.62 -3.64
C LEU A 64 11.78 4.53 -3.60
N VAL A 65 11.76 3.66 -2.57
CA VAL A 65 12.71 2.55 -2.46
C VAL A 65 12.57 1.59 -3.65
N SER A 66 11.35 1.39 -4.15
CA SER A 66 11.11 0.49 -5.29
C SER A 66 11.46 1.10 -6.64
N ILE A 67 11.53 2.43 -6.76
CA ILE A 67 11.99 3.13 -7.96
C ILE A 67 13.51 3.19 -7.98
N PHE A 68 14.11 3.67 -6.88
CA PHE A 68 15.53 4.00 -6.83
C PHE A 68 16.41 2.83 -6.35
N GLY A 69 15.83 1.86 -5.63
CA GLY A 69 16.53 0.73 -5.04
C GLY A 69 16.15 -0.61 -5.64
N THR A 70 15.62 -0.66 -6.86
CA THR A 70 15.14 -1.90 -7.49
C THR A 70 16.18 -3.01 -7.50
N GLU A 71 17.42 -2.68 -7.90
CA GLU A 71 18.53 -3.66 -7.95
C GLU A 71 18.91 -4.13 -6.54
N GLU A 72 18.92 -3.21 -5.57
CA GLU A 72 19.23 -3.53 -4.17
C GLU A 72 18.13 -4.36 -3.49
N LEU A 73 16.87 -4.19 -3.89
CA LEU A 73 15.76 -5.00 -3.42
C LEU A 73 15.80 -6.44 -3.98
N LEU A 74 16.62 -6.70 -4.99
CA LEU A 74 16.72 -7.98 -5.70
C LEU A 74 18.15 -8.55 -5.72
N ASN A 75 19.00 -8.12 -4.78
CA ASN A 75 20.41 -8.49 -4.73
C ASN A 75 20.72 -9.77 -3.91
N HIS A 76 19.70 -10.55 -3.52
CA HIS A 76 19.82 -11.75 -2.66
C HIS A 76 20.38 -11.51 -1.25
N SER A 77 20.52 -10.25 -0.82
CA SER A 77 20.93 -9.96 0.56
C SER A 77 19.81 -10.28 1.55
N PHE A 78 20.21 -10.53 2.80
CA PHE A 78 19.24 -10.66 3.90
C PHE A 78 18.35 -9.43 4.04
N LEU A 79 18.90 -8.23 3.82
CA LEU A 79 18.13 -6.99 3.89
C LEU A 79 17.07 -6.91 2.79
N ALA A 80 17.43 -7.29 1.56
CA ALA A 80 16.50 -7.36 0.43
C ALA A 80 15.33 -8.32 0.73
N SER A 81 15.63 -9.51 1.25
CA SER A 81 14.62 -10.47 1.71
C SER A 81 13.70 -9.88 2.78
N CYS A 82 14.27 -9.28 3.84
CA CYS A 82 13.48 -8.71 4.93
C CYS A 82 12.59 -7.56 4.46
N LEU A 83 13.10 -6.65 3.62
CA LEU A 83 12.32 -5.52 3.12
C LEU A 83 11.21 -5.94 2.16
N THR A 84 11.50 -6.84 1.23
CA THR A 84 10.49 -7.36 0.30
C THR A 84 9.40 -8.13 1.04
N LEU A 85 9.75 -8.96 2.01
CA LEU A 85 8.77 -9.63 2.87
C LEU A 85 7.97 -8.63 3.71
N PHE A 86 8.62 -7.63 4.28
CA PHE A 86 7.96 -6.59 5.09
C PHE A 86 6.89 -5.85 4.27
N ILE A 87 7.22 -5.40 3.06
CA ILE A 87 6.27 -4.72 2.18
C ILE A 87 5.11 -5.66 1.81
N SER A 88 5.41 -6.92 1.49
CA SER A 88 4.40 -7.93 1.22
C SER A 88 3.43 -8.11 2.39
N LEU A 89 3.95 -8.28 3.61
CA LEU A 89 3.14 -8.50 4.81
C LEU A 89 2.33 -7.26 5.20
N TYR A 90 2.87 -6.07 4.98
CA TYR A 90 2.14 -4.81 5.17
C TYR A 90 0.87 -4.79 4.32
N TRP A 91 0.98 -5.09 3.03
CA TRP A 91 -0.17 -5.11 2.11
C TRP A 91 -1.12 -6.28 2.36
N LEU A 92 -0.60 -7.46 2.71
CA LEU A 92 -1.42 -8.60 3.10
C LEU A 92 -2.28 -8.27 4.33
N THR A 93 -1.69 -7.62 5.33
CA THR A 93 -2.40 -7.16 6.52
C THR A 93 -3.48 -6.14 6.14
N ARG A 94 -3.16 -5.21 5.23
CA ARG A 94 -4.14 -4.21 4.75
C ARG A 94 -5.32 -4.86 4.04
N ILE A 95 -5.10 -5.91 3.24
CA ILE A 95 -6.15 -6.73 2.64
C ILE A 95 -7.00 -7.40 3.72
N GLY A 96 -6.36 -8.03 4.71
CA GLY A 96 -7.06 -8.64 5.84
C GLY A 96 -7.99 -7.66 6.55
N ILE A 97 -7.51 -6.45 6.85
CA ILE A 97 -8.31 -5.37 7.45
C ILE A 97 -9.50 -4.99 6.54
N GLN A 98 -9.29 -4.91 5.22
CA GLN A 98 -10.35 -4.52 4.27
C GLN A 98 -11.53 -5.50 4.24
N PHE A 99 -11.27 -6.80 4.42
CA PHE A 99 -12.30 -7.84 4.30
C PHE A 99 -12.83 -8.35 5.63
N PHE A 100 -12.01 -8.34 6.69
CA PHE A 100 -12.38 -8.93 7.99
C PHE A 100 -12.69 -7.90 9.08
N TYR A 101 -12.24 -6.64 8.92
CA TYR A 101 -12.40 -5.62 9.95
C TYR A 101 -13.32 -4.46 9.53
N PHE A 102 -13.20 -3.96 8.30
CA PHE A 102 -14.03 -2.85 7.85
C PHE A 102 -15.47 -3.25 7.57
N ASP A 103 -16.39 -2.63 8.29
CA ASP A 103 -17.83 -2.68 8.02
C ASP A 103 -18.16 -1.77 6.82
N LYS A 104 -18.79 -2.35 5.79
CA LYS A 104 -19.17 -1.67 4.55
C LYS A 104 -20.66 -1.34 4.47
N THR A 105 -21.44 -1.62 5.52
CA THR A 105 -22.90 -1.40 5.55
C THR A 105 -23.30 0.04 5.19
N HIS A 106 -22.54 1.02 5.67
CA HIS A 106 -22.75 2.45 5.42
C HIS A 106 -21.77 3.06 4.41
N ALA A 107 -21.07 2.23 3.62
CA ALA A 107 -20.13 2.73 2.62
C ALA A 107 -20.87 3.57 1.54
N PRO A 108 -20.25 4.68 1.06
CA PRO A 108 -20.84 5.51 0.02
C PRO A 108 -21.08 4.68 -1.24
N LYS A 109 -22.34 4.65 -1.69
CA LYS A 109 -22.77 3.87 -2.86
C LYS A 109 -22.59 4.70 -4.13
N GLY A 110 -22.03 4.09 -5.17
CA GLY A 110 -21.86 4.72 -6.48
C GLY A 110 -20.78 4.05 -7.30
N LEU A 111 -20.86 4.21 -8.63
CA LEU A 111 -19.91 3.57 -9.56
C LEU A 111 -18.47 4.03 -9.30
N ILE A 112 -18.26 5.32 -9.04
CA ILE A 112 -16.92 5.88 -8.78
C ILE A 112 -16.31 5.28 -7.50
N PHE A 113 -17.10 5.17 -6.43
CA PHE A 113 -16.64 4.60 -5.15
C PHE A 113 -16.35 3.10 -5.26
N THR A 114 -17.19 2.37 -6.00
CA THR A 114 -17.02 0.93 -6.22
C THR A 114 -15.79 0.65 -7.08
N LEU A 115 -15.61 1.39 -8.18
CA LEU A 115 -14.43 1.27 -9.02
C LEU A 115 -13.15 1.67 -8.28
N GLY A 116 -13.21 2.73 -7.47
CA GLY A 116 -12.11 3.14 -6.61
C GLY A 116 -11.73 2.05 -5.60
N GLU A 117 -12.71 1.43 -4.94
CA GLU A 117 -12.44 0.32 -4.02
C GLU A 117 -11.83 -0.88 -4.74
N ILE A 118 -12.38 -1.31 -5.88
CA ILE A 118 -11.84 -2.43 -6.67
C ILE A 118 -10.40 -2.14 -7.09
N ALA A 119 -10.12 -0.92 -7.57
CA ALA A 119 -8.78 -0.52 -7.97
C ALA A 119 -7.79 -0.53 -6.79
N LEU A 120 -8.18 0.01 -5.63
CA LEU A 120 -7.36 0.03 -4.42
C LEU A 120 -7.06 -1.39 -3.92
N VAL A 121 -8.09 -2.25 -3.83
CA VAL A 121 -7.93 -3.64 -3.43
C VAL A 121 -7.04 -4.39 -4.42
N GLY A 122 -7.25 -4.19 -5.72
CA GLY A 122 -6.41 -4.76 -6.78
C GLY A 122 -4.94 -4.37 -6.63
N LEU A 123 -4.65 -3.10 -6.31
CA LEU A 123 -3.29 -2.64 -6.02
C LEU A 123 -2.70 -3.35 -4.79
N PHE A 124 -3.47 -3.53 -3.71
CA PHE A 124 -2.97 -4.20 -2.51
C PHE A 124 -2.62 -5.66 -2.78
N PHE A 125 -3.43 -6.37 -3.57
CA PHE A 125 -3.12 -7.74 -4.00
C PHE A 125 -1.88 -7.78 -4.88
N LEU A 126 -1.78 -6.86 -5.85
CA LEU A 126 -0.64 -6.75 -6.73
C LEU A 126 0.66 -6.53 -5.95
N PHE A 127 0.66 -5.59 -4.98
CA PHE A 127 1.83 -5.38 -4.13
C PHE A 127 2.14 -6.63 -3.29
N THR A 128 1.15 -7.20 -2.61
CA THR A 128 1.37 -8.40 -1.80
C THR A 128 2.05 -9.52 -2.61
N ILE A 129 1.51 -9.83 -3.79
CA ILE A 129 2.04 -10.91 -4.63
C ILE A 129 3.43 -10.57 -5.16
N LEU A 130 3.63 -9.37 -5.72
CA LEU A 130 4.89 -9.02 -6.37
C LEU A 130 6.06 -8.89 -5.39
N TYR A 131 5.83 -8.32 -4.20
CA TYR A 131 6.88 -8.28 -3.17
C TYR A 131 7.10 -9.65 -2.52
N PHE A 132 6.08 -10.50 -2.42
CA PHE A 132 6.29 -11.88 -1.98
C PHE A 132 7.13 -12.67 -3.00
N LEU A 133 6.86 -12.53 -4.30
CA LEU A 133 7.69 -13.12 -5.35
C LEU A 133 9.14 -12.61 -5.29
N ALA A 134 9.34 -11.31 -5.01
CA ALA A 134 10.68 -10.76 -4.80
C ALA A 134 11.38 -11.36 -3.57
N PHE A 135 10.65 -11.60 -2.48
CA PHE A 135 11.17 -12.32 -1.33
C PHE A 135 11.59 -13.75 -1.68
N LEU A 136 10.73 -14.51 -2.37
CA LEU A 136 11.05 -15.88 -2.82
C LEU A 136 12.29 -15.91 -3.72
N TYR A 137 12.40 -14.93 -4.62
CA TYR A 137 13.55 -14.75 -5.50
C TYR A 137 14.83 -14.47 -4.71
N ASN A 138 14.81 -13.56 -3.74
CA ASN A 138 15.98 -13.26 -2.91
C ASN A 138 16.47 -14.47 -2.10
N ASN A 139 15.58 -15.39 -1.73
CA ASN A 139 15.92 -16.65 -1.04
C ASN A 139 16.24 -17.81 -1.99
N SER A 140 16.31 -17.56 -3.31
CA SER A 140 16.62 -18.55 -4.35
C SER A 140 15.61 -19.71 -4.41
N TRP A 141 14.36 -19.46 -4.03
CA TRP A 141 13.30 -20.47 -4.13
C TRP A 141 12.63 -20.50 -5.51
N ILE A 142 12.82 -19.45 -6.35
CA ILE A 142 12.26 -19.32 -7.71
C ILE A 142 13.17 -18.60 -8.69
#